data_AF-A0A0J1NDU9-F1
#
_entry.id   AF-A0A0J1NDU9-F1
#
_cell.length_a   1.000
_cell.length_b   1.000
_cell.length_c   1.000
_cell.angle_alpha   90.00
_cell.angle_beta   90.00
_cell.angle_gamma   90.00
#
_symmetry.space_group_name_H-M   'P 1'
#
loop_
_entity.id
_entity.type
_entity.pdbx_description
1 polymer ?
#
loop_
_entity_poly.entity_id
_entity_poly.type
_entity_poly.pdbx_seq_one_letter_code
_entity_poly.pdbx_strand_id
1 'polypeptide(L)'
;MSKIFEIKSVSTETFYNIAERSFEASWKVMQDMASDNVSYLVYDADFMCVFIGNVIEHISKNFYIIIQCECLEGKLEEVNFEEVAERLVRHSWEFCK
;
A
#
# COMPACT_ATOMS: atom_id res chain seq x y z
N MET A 1 -27.48 10.66 9.48
CA MET A 1 -26.37 9.87 8.91
C MET A 1 -25.72 9.12 10.06
N SER A 2 -25.95 7.82 10.17
CA SER A 2 -25.26 6.96 11.13
C SER A 2 -23.81 6.84 10.70
N LYS A 3 -22.86 7.27 11.54
CA LYS A 3 -21.45 6.87 11.42
C LYS A 3 -21.42 5.37 11.62
N ILE A 4 -21.36 4.61 10.53
CA ILE A 4 -20.98 3.20 10.58
C ILE A 4 -19.54 3.23 11.07
N PHE A 5 -19.32 2.84 12.33
CA PHE A 5 -17.98 2.46 12.76
C PHE A 5 -17.67 1.18 11.99
N GLU A 6 -17.05 1.31 10.82
CA GLU A 6 -16.45 0.18 10.14
C GLU A 6 -15.44 -0.42 11.11
N ILE A 7 -15.76 -1.63 11.59
CA ILE A 7 -14.80 -2.43 12.32
C ILE A 7 -13.72 -2.77 11.29
N LYS A 8 -12.62 -2.01 11.32
CA LYS A 8 -11.47 -2.31 10.47
C LYS A 8 -10.98 -3.71 10.83
N SER A 9 -10.98 -4.57 9.82
CA SER A 9 -10.40 -5.90 9.91
C SER A 9 -8.93 -5.77 10.34
N VAL A 10 -8.54 -6.51 11.38
CA VAL A 10 -7.13 -6.59 11.81
C VAL A 10 -6.25 -6.99 10.63
N SER A 11 -6.73 -7.92 9.80
CA SER A 11 -6.05 -8.36 8.59
C SER A 11 -5.87 -7.23 7.57
N THR A 12 -6.89 -6.40 7.35
CA THR A 12 -6.79 -5.22 6.46
C THR A 12 -5.76 -4.21 6.98
N GLU A 13 -5.76 -3.94 8.29
CA GLU A 13 -4.82 -2.98 8.87
C GLU A 13 -3.38 -3.50 8.83
N THR A 14 -3.16 -4.77 9.19
CA THR A 14 -1.86 -5.44 9.07
C THR A 14 -1.36 -5.39 7.62
N PHE A 15 -2.21 -5.74 6.66
CA PHE A 15 -1.84 -5.72 5.25
C PHE A 15 -1.49 -4.30 4.79
N TYR A 16 -2.33 -3.31 5.13
CA TYR A 16 -2.09 -1.91 4.78
C TYR A 16 -0.75 -1.42 5.31
N ASN A 17 -0.43 -1.64 6.59
CA ASN A 17 0.81 -1.16 7.20
C ASN A 17 2.06 -1.75 6.52
N ILE A 18 1.99 -3.03 6.10
CA ILE A 18 3.06 -3.66 5.33
C ILE A 18 3.15 -3.05 3.93
N ALA A 19 2.01 -2.86 3.26
CA ALA A 19 1.95 -2.29 1.93
C ALA A 19 2.43 -0.84 1.88
N GLU A 20 2.09 -0.02 2.88
CA GLU A 20 2.55 1.37 3.03
C GLU A 20 4.07 1.42 3.13
N ARG A 21 4.69 0.66 4.04
CA ARG A 21 6.16 0.57 4.16
C ARG A 21 6.82 0.08 2.87
N SER A 22 6.20 -0.87 2.15
CA SER A 22 6.70 -1.38 0.87
C SER A 22 6.56 -0.36 -0.26
N PHE A 23 5.47 0.41 -0.27
CA PHE A 23 5.25 1.53 -1.17
C PHE A 23 6.34 2.58 -0.97
N GLU A 24 6.57 3.04 0.26
CA GLU A 24 7.57 4.07 0.58
C GLU A 24 8.98 3.64 0.15
N ALA A 25 9.35 2.39 0.46
CA ALA A 25 10.65 1.84 0.07
C ALA A 25 10.79 1.77 -1.46
N SER A 26 9.76 1.32 -2.17
CA SER A 26 9.78 1.21 -3.64
C SER A 26 9.83 2.59 -4.30
N TRP A 27 9.09 3.54 -3.76
CA TRP A 27 9.06 4.92 -4.25
C TRP A 27 10.42 5.59 -4.05
N LYS A 28 11.05 5.41 -2.89
CA LYS A 28 12.39 5.92 -2.62
C LYS A 28 13.43 5.37 -3.59
N VAL A 29 13.42 4.07 -3.85
CA VAL A 29 14.33 3.45 -4.84
C VAL A 29 14.13 4.08 -6.23
N MET A 30 12.89 4.37 -6.62
CA MET A 30 12.61 5.03 -7.88
C MET A 30 13.13 6.46 -7.92
N GLN A 31 12.94 7.23 -6.85
CA GLN A 31 13.49 8.58 -6.71
C GLN A 31 15.02 8.57 -6.82
N ASP A 32 15.68 7.63 -6.17
CA ASP A 32 17.15 7.50 -6.18
C ASP A 32 17.70 7.09 -7.56
N MET A 33 16.91 6.38 -8.38
CA MET A 33 17.29 5.95 -9.73
C MET A 33 16.94 6.98 -10.81
N ALA A 34 15.97 7.84 -10.57
CA ALA A 34 15.53 8.84 -11.52
C ALA A 34 16.55 9.98 -11.64
N SER A 35 16.77 10.46 -12.87
CA SER A 35 17.60 11.65 -13.11
C SER A 35 16.85 12.96 -12.83
N ASP A 36 15.51 12.89 -12.76
CA ASP A 36 14.61 14.02 -12.58
C ASP A 36 13.63 13.74 -11.43
N ASN A 37 12.96 14.80 -10.95
CA ASN A 37 11.92 14.66 -9.94
C ASN A 37 10.73 13.84 -10.48
N VAL A 38 10.39 12.74 -9.81
CA VAL A 38 9.29 11.83 -10.16
C VAL A 38 7.94 12.17 -9.51
N SER A 39 7.84 13.20 -8.66
CA SER A 39 6.60 13.59 -7.96
C SER A 39 5.40 13.84 -8.90
N TYR A 40 5.65 14.19 -10.17
CA TYR A 40 4.58 14.36 -11.16
C TYR A 40 3.84 13.05 -11.49
N LEU A 41 4.48 11.89 -11.31
CA LEU A 41 3.90 10.58 -11.57
C LEU A 41 2.74 10.26 -10.63
N VAL A 42 2.64 10.93 -9.47
CA VAL A 42 1.51 10.75 -8.56
C VAL A 42 0.17 11.19 -9.20
N TYR A 43 0.22 12.15 -10.13
CA TYR A 43 -0.97 12.60 -10.87
C TYR A 43 -1.31 11.71 -12.07
N ASP A 44 -0.40 10.81 -12.46
CA ASP A 44 -0.63 9.85 -13.52
C ASP A 44 -1.36 8.63 -12.94
N ALA A 45 -2.66 8.57 -13.20
CA ALA A 45 -3.51 7.50 -12.70
C ALA A 45 -3.09 6.12 -13.23
N ASP A 46 -2.65 6.02 -14.47
CA ASP A 46 -2.24 4.75 -15.07
C ASP A 46 -0.96 4.25 -14.39
N PHE A 47 -0.01 5.15 -14.17
CA PHE A 47 1.20 4.85 -13.41
C PHE A 47 0.88 4.42 -11.97
N MET A 48 0.08 5.20 -11.25
CA MET A 48 -0.24 4.94 -9.85
C MET A 48 -1.03 3.65 -9.66
N CYS A 49 -1.95 3.32 -10.57
CA CYS A 49 -2.66 2.05 -10.57
C CYS A 49 -1.70 0.87 -10.70
N VAL A 50 -0.74 0.93 -11.63
CA VAL A 50 0.25 -0.15 -11.82
C VAL A 50 1.19 -0.24 -10.62
N PHE A 51 1.66 0.90 -10.11
CA PHE A 51 2.58 0.94 -8.98
C PHE A 51 1.95 0.34 -7.71
N ILE A 52 0.74 0.78 -7.34
CA ILE A 52 0.00 0.27 -6.19
C ILE A 52 -0.37 -1.21 -6.40
N GLY A 53 -0.79 -1.58 -7.62
CA GLY A 53 -1.08 -2.97 -7.96
C GLY A 53 0.13 -3.90 -7.72
N ASN A 54 1.33 -3.47 -8.14
CA ASN A 54 2.57 -4.22 -7.92
C ASN A 54 2.92 -4.35 -6.43
N VAL A 55 2.72 -3.29 -5.64
CA VAL A 55 2.91 -3.35 -4.18
C VAL A 55 1.96 -4.37 -3.56
N ILE A 56 0.65 -4.27 -3.86
CA ILE A 56 -0.36 -5.20 -3.33
C ILE A 56 -0.07 -6.64 -3.76
N GLU A 57 0.29 -6.88 -5.02
CA GLU A 57 0.63 -8.21 -5.52
C GLU A 57 1.86 -8.77 -4.80
N HIS A 58 2.90 -7.96 -4.63
CA HIS A 58 4.12 -8.36 -3.92
C HIS A 58 3.84 -8.76 -2.47
N ILE A 59 3.07 -7.95 -1.75
CA ILE A 59 2.70 -8.26 -0.36
C ILE A 59 1.80 -9.49 -0.30
N SER A 60 0.81 -9.61 -1.19
CA SER A 60 -0.08 -10.78 -1.23
C SER A 60 0.68 -12.10 -1.38
N LYS A 61 1.69 -12.13 -2.26
CA LYS A 61 2.53 -13.33 -2.48
C LYS A 61 3.40 -13.70 -1.27
N ASN A 62 3.74 -12.73 -0.43
CA ASN A 62 4.68 -12.91 0.69
C ASN A 62 4.03 -12.73 2.07
N PHE A 63 2.72 -12.50 2.13
CA PHE A 63 2.02 -11.99 3.32
C PHE A 63 2.28 -12.85 4.56
N TYR A 64 2.07 -14.16 4.46
CA TYR A 64 2.26 -15.08 5.58
C TYR A 64 3.71 -15.16 6.06
N ILE A 65 4.68 -15.03 5.15
CA ILE A 65 6.11 -15.01 5.51
C ILE A 65 6.42 -13.73 6.29
N ILE A 66 5.94 -12.58 5.80
CA ILE A 66 6.17 -11.27 6.43
C ILE A 66 5.56 -11.24 7.84
N ILE A 67 4.28 -11.59 7.99
CA ILE A 67 3.62 -11.53 9.30
C ILE A 67 4.23 -12.52 10.30
N GLN A 68 4.71 -13.68 9.84
CA GLN A 68 5.41 -14.63 10.70
C GLN A 68 6.75 -14.06 11.17
N CYS A 69 7.53 -13.42 10.29
CA CYS A 69 8.80 -12.80 10.64
C CYS A 69 8.64 -11.57 11.56
N GLU A 70 7.57 -10.79 11.39
CA GLU A 70 7.30 -9.59 12.18
C GLU A 70 6.42 -9.87 13.43
N CYS A 71 6.08 -11.13 13.70
CA CYS A 71 5.19 -11.54 14.80
C CYS A 71 3.82 -10.82 14.77
N LEU A 72 3.25 -10.66 13.58
CA LEU A 72 1.96 -10.02 13.33
C LEU A 72 0.86 -11.05 13.08
N GLU A 73 -0.39 -10.62 13.25
CA GLU A 73 -1.58 -11.42 12.94
C GLU A 73 -2.29 -10.90 11.70
N GLY A 74 -2.85 -11.83 10.92
CA GLY A 74 -3.69 -11.49 9.76
C GLY A 74 -3.96 -12.71 8.90
N LYS A 75 -5.04 -12.63 8.12
CA LYS A 75 -5.44 -13.62 7.12
C LYS A 75 -5.75 -12.92 5.81
N LEU A 76 -5.16 -13.40 4.72
CA LEU A 76 -5.29 -12.77 3.41
C LEU A 76 -6.75 -12.77 2.93
N GLU A 77 -7.54 -13.77 3.33
CA GLU A 77 -8.95 -13.91 3.00
C GLU A 77 -9.85 -12.87 3.70
N GLU A 78 -9.36 -12.24 4.77
CA GLU A 78 -10.06 -11.22 5.54
C GLU A 78 -9.61 -9.79 5.17
N VAL A 79 -8.73 -9.66 4.16
CA VAL A 79 -8.21 -8.37 3.69
C VAL A 79 -9.22 -7.72 2.73
N ASN A 80 -9.58 -6.48 3.02
CA ASN A 80 -10.30 -5.61 2.10
C ASN A 80 -9.29 -4.92 1.16
N PHE A 81 -9.05 -5.50 -0.01
CA PHE A 81 -8.10 -4.94 -0.99
C PHE A 81 -8.54 -3.60 -1.59
N GLU A 82 -9.84 -3.34 -1.67
CA GLU A 82 -10.35 -2.05 -2.15
C GLU A 82 -9.99 -0.92 -1.18
N GLU A 83 -10.19 -1.15 0.13
CA GLU A 83 -9.78 -0.20 1.18
C GLU A 83 -8.26 0.01 1.18
N VAL A 84 -7.48 -1.08 1.04
CA VAL A 84 -6.01 -0.97 0.96
C VAL A 84 -5.59 -0.11 -0.24
N ALA A 85 -6.14 -0.38 -1.43
CA ALA A 85 -5.82 0.38 -2.63
C ALA A 85 -6.20 1.86 -2.49
N GLU A 86 -7.41 2.16 -1.98
CA GLU A 86 -7.85 3.53 -1.72
C GLU A 86 -6.90 4.26 -0.76
N ARG A 87 -6.50 3.62 0.34
CA ARG A 87 -5.59 4.22 1.32
C ARG A 87 -4.20 4.45 0.73
N LEU A 88 -3.68 3.53 -0.09
CA LEU A 88 -2.40 3.72 -0.78
C LEU A 88 -2.47 4.87 -1.80
N VAL A 89 -3.59 5.03 -2.53
CA VAL A 89 -3.82 6.20 -3.39
C VAL A 89 -3.82 7.48 -2.56
N ARG A 90 -4.41 7.49 -1.36
CA ARG A 90 -4.39 8.68 -0.49
C ARG A 90 -2.99 8.97 0.06
N HIS A 91 -2.26 7.93 0.46
CA HIS A 91 -0.89 8.04 0.96
C HIS A 91 0.07 8.56 -0.13
N SER A 92 -0.14 8.20 -1.40
CA SER A 92 0.73 8.67 -2.49
C SER A 92 0.75 10.20 -2.64
N TRP A 93 -0.29 10.91 -2.21
CA TRP A 93 -0.32 12.38 -2.25
C TRP A 93 0.72 13.04 -1.34
N GLU A 94 1.28 12.31 -0.36
CA GLU A 94 2.39 12.79 0.44
C GLU A 94 3.66 12.99 -0.40
N PHE A 95 3.76 12.31 -1.54
CA PHE A 95 4.86 12.35 -2.50
C PHE A 95 4.63 13.31 -3.68
N CYS A 96 3.52 14.05 -3.70
CA CYS A 96 3.28 15.10 -4.69
C CYS A 96 4.17 16.34 -4.51
N LYS A 97 4.99 16.38 -3.45
CA LYS A 97 5.79 17.54 -3.05
C LYS A 97 7.20 17.50 -3.60
#